data_AF-Q74BC6-F1
#
_entry.id   AF-Q74BC6-F1
#
_cell.length_a   1.000
_cell.length_b   1.000
_cell.length_c   1.000
_cell.angle_alpha   90.00
_cell.angle_beta   90.00
_cell.angle_gamma   90.00
#
_symmetry.space_group_name_H-M   'P 1'
#
loop_
_entity.id
_entity.type
_entity.pdbx_description
1 polymer ?
#
loop_
_entity_poly.entity_id
_entity_poly.type
_entity_poly.pdbx_seq_one_letter_code
_entity_poly.pdbx_strand_id
1 'polypeptide(L)'
;MTIDYDPRNIENILGLTAKRRKKLIRYYSSLAEPVRIEAHRLQRDCMRQYREAYRGTVTQEEFSYAMLLLALDKMLSIEEFERQRNVTSEHADKAAKLRAARIKASRRVQKPSPTKERILLRYFKLICRLREEEKMSWREIARYIKKHHHEEISHVYLKKVCEEKKRSLSGAG
;
A
#
# COMPACT_ATOMS: atom_id res chain seq x y z
N MET A 1 9.67 -33.71 11.24
CA MET A 1 8.89 -32.56 11.72
C MET A 1 7.60 -32.54 10.93
N THR A 2 6.51 -33.03 11.52
CA THR A 2 5.19 -33.06 10.88
C THR A 2 4.60 -31.67 11.06
N ILE A 3 4.44 -30.92 9.96
CA ILE A 3 3.74 -29.63 10.01
C ILE A 3 2.27 -29.96 10.11
N ASP A 4 1.68 -29.70 11.28
CA ASP A 4 0.24 -29.81 11.49
C ASP A 4 -0.43 -28.62 10.79
N TYR A 5 -1.20 -28.91 9.75
CA TYR A 5 -1.88 -27.93 8.90
C TYR A 5 -3.25 -28.48 8.52
N ASP A 6 -4.32 -27.70 8.70
CA ASP A 6 -5.64 -28.13 8.26
C ASP A 6 -5.93 -27.63 6.83
N PRO A 7 -5.99 -28.54 5.82
CA PRO A 7 -6.32 -28.17 4.44
C PRO A 7 -7.67 -27.48 4.27
N ARG A 8 -8.59 -27.68 5.23
CA ARG A 8 -9.93 -27.09 5.27
C ARG A 8 -9.88 -25.62 5.67
N ASN A 9 -8.90 -25.17 6.45
CA ASN A 9 -8.79 -23.77 6.85
C ASN A 9 -8.66 -22.85 5.63
N ILE A 10 -7.83 -23.21 4.65
CA ILE A 10 -7.66 -22.38 3.44
C ILE A 10 -8.89 -22.44 2.53
N GLU A 11 -9.53 -23.60 2.44
CA GLU A 11 -10.76 -23.75 1.66
C GLU A 11 -11.90 -22.95 2.28
N ASN A 12 -12.02 -22.94 3.61
CA ASN A 12 -12.99 -22.14 4.35
C ASN A 12 -12.73 -20.63 4.22
N ILE A 13 -11.47 -20.20 4.20
CA ILE A 13 -11.11 -18.77 4.10
C ILE A 13 -11.35 -18.22 2.69
N LEU A 14 -11.11 -19.01 1.63
CA LEU A 14 -11.03 -18.49 0.25
C LEU A 14 -11.96 -19.17 -0.76
N GLY A 15 -12.54 -20.33 -0.43
CA GLY A 15 -13.30 -21.14 -1.38
C GLY A 15 -12.46 -21.72 -2.52
N LEU A 16 -11.13 -21.79 -2.36
CA LEU A 16 -10.22 -22.26 -3.41
C LEU A 16 -10.02 -23.78 -3.35
N THR A 17 -10.45 -24.46 -4.42
CA THR A 17 -10.24 -25.90 -4.58
C THR A 17 -8.75 -26.26 -4.59
N ALA A 18 -8.40 -27.47 -4.16
CA ALA A 18 -7.02 -27.97 -4.20
C ALA A 18 -6.37 -27.85 -5.58
N LYS A 19 -7.15 -28.08 -6.66
CA LYS A 19 -6.70 -27.92 -8.05
C LYS A 19 -6.32 -26.47 -8.36
N ARG A 20 -7.14 -25.49 -7.95
CA ARG A 20 -6.84 -24.07 -8.14
C ARG A 20 -5.61 -23.66 -7.34
N ARG A 21 -5.50 -24.08 -6.07
CA ARG A 21 -4.30 -23.81 -5.23
C ARG A 21 -3.02 -24.29 -5.91
N LYS A 22 -3.00 -25.53 -6.43
CA LYS A 22 -1.85 -26.08 -7.15
C LYS A 22 -1.51 -25.28 -8.42
N LYS A 23 -2.52 -24.80 -9.15
CA LYS A 23 -2.32 -23.93 -10.32
C LYS A 23 -1.66 -22.60 -9.93
N LEU A 24 -2.10 -21.98 -8.83
CA LEU A 24 -1.56 -20.70 -8.34
C LEU A 24 -0.09 -20.79 -7.94
N ILE A 25 0.31 -21.89 -7.29
CA ILE A 25 1.72 -22.10 -6.93
C ILE A 25 2.60 -22.27 -8.18
N ARG A 26 2.13 -23.02 -9.18
CA ARG A 26 2.83 -23.13 -10.46
C ARG A 26 2.94 -21.76 -11.15
N TYR A 27 1.84 -21.01 -11.18
CA TYR A 27 1.83 -19.65 -11.70
C TYR A 27 2.88 -18.77 -11.00
N TYR A 28 2.92 -18.78 -9.66
CA TYR A 28 3.93 -18.05 -8.90
C TYR A 28 5.37 -18.42 -9.28
N SER A 29 5.65 -19.73 -9.41
CA SER A 29 6.98 -20.19 -9.84
C SER A 29 7.36 -19.72 -11.25
N SER A 30 6.39 -19.51 -12.14
CA SER A 30 6.66 -18.97 -13.49
C SER A 30 6.86 -17.46 -13.56
N LEU A 31 6.51 -16.72 -12.51
CA LEU A 31 6.65 -15.26 -12.49
C LEU A 31 8.12 -14.85 -12.38
N ALA A 32 8.49 -13.76 -13.07
CA ALA A 32 9.75 -13.07 -12.85
C ALA A 32 9.81 -12.46 -11.44
N GLU A 33 11.02 -12.35 -10.87
CA GLU A 33 11.23 -11.89 -9.49
C GLU A 33 10.56 -10.54 -9.16
N PRO A 34 10.62 -9.49 -10.01
CA PRO A 34 9.92 -8.24 -9.73
C PRO A 34 8.40 -8.43 -9.58
N VAL A 35 7.81 -9.34 -10.34
CA VAL A 35 6.37 -9.64 -10.31
C VAL A 35 6.02 -10.46 -9.06
N ARG A 36 6.92 -11.34 -8.60
CA ARG A 36 6.76 -12.04 -7.30
C ARG A 36 6.76 -11.04 -6.13
N ILE A 37 7.62 -10.02 -6.17
CA ILE A 37 7.62 -8.95 -5.16
C ILE A 37 6.27 -8.20 -5.14
N GLU A 38 5.69 -7.94 -6.32
CA GLU A 38 4.35 -7.34 -6.40
C GLU A 38 3.24 -8.26 -5.85
N ALA A 39 3.34 -9.58 -6.07
CA ALA A 39 2.42 -10.55 -5.45
C ALA A 39 2.47 -10.47 -3.92
N HIS A 40 3.66 -10.33 -3.33
CA HIS A 40 3.82 -10.13 -1.88
C HIS A 40 3.36 -8.75 -1.40
N ARG A 41 3.41 -7.70 -2.23
CA ARG A 41 2.77 -6.41 -1.91
C ARG A 41 1.25 -6.59 -1.79
N LEU A 42 0.64 -7.23 -2.79
CA LEU A 42 -0.80 -7.50 -2.82
C LEU A 42 -1.23 -8.43 -1.68
N GLN A 43 -0.39 -9.40 -1.30
CA GLN A 43 -0.61 -10.25 -0.12
C GLN A 43 -0.77 -9.39 1.14
N ARG A 44 0.12 -8.42 1.38
CA ARG A 44 0.02 -7.53 2.56
C ARG A 44 -1.26 -6.71 2.56
N ASP A 45 -1.72 -6.28 1.40
CA ASP A 45 -2.99 -5.55 1.29
C ASP A 45 -4.18 -6.47 1.58
N CYS A 46 -4.15 -7.71 1.08
CA CYS A 46 -5.16 -8.72 1.41
C CYS A 46 -5.16 -9.04 2.92
N MET A 47 -4.00 -9.21 3.55
CA MET A 47 -3.92 -9.44 5.01
C MET A 47 -4.57 -8.31 5.82
N ARG A 48 -4.47 -7.05 5.37
CA ARG A 48 -5.15 -5.92 6.03
C ARG A 48 -6.66 -5.98 5.84
N GLN A 49 -7.11 -6.29 4.63
CA GLN A 49 -8.54 -6.35 4.28
C GLN A 49 -9.26 -7.50 4.98
N TYR A 50 -8.60 -8.65 5.09
CA TYR A 50 -9.18 -9.87 5.64
C TYR A 50 -8.70 -10.13 7.07
N ARG A 51 -8.26 -9.10 7.80
CA ARG A 51 -7.79 -9.23 9.17
C ARG A 51 -8.85 -9.84 10.09
N GLU A 52 -10.13 -9.55 9.85
CA GLU A 52 -11.24 -10.12 10.61
C GLU A 52 -11.51 -11.60 10.31
N ALA A 53 -11.00 -12.11 9.17
CA ALA A 53 -11.05 -13.54 8.85
C ALA A 53 -9.96 -14.33 9.61
N TYR A 54 -9.00 -13.64 10.22
CA TYR A 54 -8.03 -14.23 11.15
C TYR A 54 -8.70 -14.41 12.52
N ARG A 55 -9.49 -15.48 12.67
CA ARG A 55 -10.16 -15.85 13.93
C ARG A 55 -10.13 -17.37 14.13
N GLY A 56 -10.17 -17.80 15.40
CA GLY A 56 -10.33 -19.21 15.77
C GLY A 56 -9.04 -20.03 15.64
N THR A 57 -9.14 -21.19 14.98
CA THR A 57 -8.11 -22.23 14.87
C THR A 57 -7.09 -22.01 13.74
N VAL A 58 -7.19 -20.90 13.02
CA VAL A 58 -6.31 -20.60 11.88
C VAL A 58 -4.98 -20.04 12.38
N THR A 59 -3.86 -20.67 12.00
CA THR A 59 -2.54 -20.17 12.36
C THR A 59 -2.13 -18.94 11.54
N GLN A 60 -1.14 -18.19 12.01
CA GLN A 60 -0.65 -17.01 11.29
C GLN A 60 -0.04 -17.41 9.93
N GLU A 61 0.62 -18.56 9.88
CA GLU A 61 1.23 -19.15 8.69
C GLU A 61 0.16 -19.53 7.67
N GLU A 62 -0.91 -20.19 8.12
CA GLU A 62 -2.06 -20.56 7.29
C GLU A 62 -2.75 -19.33 6.70
N PHE A 63 -3.00 -18.33 7.53
CA PHE A 63 -3.61 -17.08 7.09
C PHE A 63 -2.71 -16.34 6.09
N SER A 64 -1.41 -16.22 6.39
CA SER A 64 -0.43 -15.57 5.50
C SER A 64 -0.36 -16.27 4.15
N TYR A 65 -0.31 -17.60 4.14
CA TYR A 65 -0.28 -18.40 2.93
C TYR A 65 -1.60 -18.32 2.14
N ALA A 66 -2.75 -18.33 2.82
CA ALA A 66 -4.05 -18.08 2.21
C ALA A 66 -4.08 -16.70 1.52
N MET A 67 -3.59 -15.65 2.19
CA MET A 67 -3.55 -14.31 1.58
C MET A 67 -2.62 -14.22 0.38
N LEU A 68 -1.54 -15.02 0.34
CA LEU A 68 -0.70 -15.14 -0.84
C LEU A 68 -1.47 -15.81 -1.99
N LEU A 69 -2.17 -16.91 -1.73
CA LEU A 69 -3.00 -17.57 -2.74
C LEU A 69 -4.09 -16.64 -3.28
N LEU A 70 -4.74 -15.85 -2.43
CA LEU A 70 -5.73 -14.85 -2.84
C LEU A 70 -5.12 -13.77 -3.74
N ALA A 71 -3.92 -13.28 -3.41
CA ALA A 71 -3.20 -12.32 -4.23
C ALA A 71 -2.87 -12.89 -5.62
N LEU A 72 -2.37 -14.12 -5.66
CA LEU A 72 -2.06 -14.83 -6.91
C LEU A 72 -3.31 -15.07 -7.74
N ASP A 73 -4.42 -15.43 -7.11
CA ASP A 73 -5.69 -15.67 -7.80
C ASP A 73 -6.25 -14.40 -8.44
N LYS A 74 -6.17 -13.27 -7.73
CA LYS A 74 -6.52 -11.95 -8.28
C LYS A 74 -5.64 -11.61 -9.49
N MET A 75 -4.33 -11.82 -9.40
CA MET A 75 -3.41 -11.54 -10.51
C MET A 75 -3.68 -12.43 -11.72
N LEU A 76 -3.79 -13.75 -11.51
CA LEU A 76 -4.03 -14.72 -12.57
C LEU A 76 -5.40 -14.51 -13.23
N SER A 77 -6.44 -14.21 -12.46
CA SER A 77 -7.78 -13.96 -13.02
C SER A 77 -7.81 -12.71 -13.89
N ILE A 78 -7.02 -11.68 -13.56
CA ILE A 78 -6.84 -10.50 -14.43
C ILE A 78 -6.17 -10.92 -15.73
N GLU A 79 -5.09 -11.70 -15.70
CA GLU A 79 -4.43 -12.18 -16.92
C GLU A 79 -5.36 -13.05 -17.77
N GLU A 80 -6.11 -13.96 -17.16
CA GLU A 80 -7.08 -14.84 -17.83
C GLU A 80 -8.17 -14.01 -18.52
N PHE A 81 -8.73 -13.02 -17.82
CA PHE A 81 -9.70 -12.09 -18.38
C PHE A 81 -9.14 -11.26 -19.53
N GLU A 82 -7.90 -10.79 -19.41
CA GLU A 82 -7.24 -10.02 -20.47
C GLU A 82 -6.93 -10.86 -21.71
N ARG A 83 -6.52 -12.12 -21.54
CA ARG A 83 -6.34 -13.05 -22.67
C ARG A 83 -7.65 -13.28 -23.41
N GLN A 84 -8.76 -13.47 -22.69
CA GLN A 84 -10.09 -13.63 -23.30
C GLN A 84 -10.54 -12.37 -24.06
N ARG A 85 -10.19 -11.18 -23.59
CA ARG A 85 -10.50 -9.90 -24.27
C ARG A 85 -9.60 -9.58 -25.46
N ASN A 86 -8.31 -9.91 -25.38
CA ASN A 86 -7.38 -9.72 -26.50
C ASN A 86 -7.69 -10.65 -27.68
N VAL A 87 -8.32 -11.80 -27.42
CA VAL A 87 -8.86 -12.68 -28.46
C VAL A 87 -10.11 -12.08 -29.12
N THR A 88 -10.77 -11.08 -28.51
CA THR A 88 -12.09 -10.59 -28.93
C THR A 88 -12.20 -9.13 -29.38
N SER A 89 -11.25 -8.20 -29.18
CA SER A 89 -11.35 -6.89 -29.88
C SER A 89 -10.09 -6.01 -29.97
N GLU A 90 -10.07 -5.17 -31.01
CA GLU A 90 -9.18 -4.02 -31.32
C GLU A 90 -9.13 -2.90 -30.24
N HIS A 91 -9.53 -3.14 -28.99
CA HIS A 91 -9.58 -2.12 -27.93
C HIS A 91 -8.48 -2.23 -26.86
N ALA A 92 -7.36 -2.88 -27.19
CA ALA A 92 -6.19 -3.06 -26.33
C ALA A 92 -5.65 -1.74 -25.71
N ASP A 93 -5.83 -0.60 -26.41
CA ASP A 93 -5.32 0.71 -25.98
C ASP A 93 -5.99 1.28 -24.73
N LYS A 94 -7.28 1.00 -24.49
CA LYS A 94 -7.97 1.53 -23.30
C LYS A 94 -7.55 0.78 -22.03
N ALA A 95 -7.28 -0.52 -22.14
CA ALA A 95 -6.79 -1.34 -21.03
C ALA A 95 -5.33 -1.00 -20.69
N ALA A 96 -4.46 -0.79 -21.68
CA ALA A 96 -3.09 -0.32 -21.46
C ALA A 96 -3.06 1.08 -20.81
N LYS A 97 -3.97 1.99 -21.21
CA LYS A 97 -4.17 3.29 -20.54
C LYS A 97 -4.64 3.12 -19.09
N LEU A 98 -5.49 2.15 -18.79
CA LEU A 98 -5.92 1.84 -17.42
C LEU A 98 -4.79 1.22 -16.57
N ARG A 99 -3.92 0.38 -17.16
CA ARG A 99 -2.70 -0.14 -16.51
C ARG A 99 -1.70 0.98 -16.22
N ALA A 100 -1.43 1.86 -17.18
CA ALA A 100 -0.61 3.05 -16.99
C ALA A 100 -1.21 4.01 -15.96
N ALA A 101 -2.54 4.16 -15.94
CA ALA A 101 -3.26 4.95 -14.95
C ALA A 101 -3.20 4.32 -13.55
N ARG A 102 -3.28 3.00 -13.41
CA ARG A 102 -3.13 2.28 -12.13
C ARG A 102 -1.69 2.29 -11.61
N ILE A 103 -0.69 2.18 -12.49
CA ILE A 103 0.74 2.31 -12.13
C ILE A 103 1.07 3.79 -11.81
N LYS A 104 0.48 4.76 -12.51
CA LYS A 104 0.56 6.19 -12.14
C LYS A 104 -0.20 6.49 -10.85
N ALA A 105 -1.34 5.84 -10.61
CA ALA A 105 -2.13 6.01 -9.39
C ALA A 105 -1.44 5.37 -8.18
N SER A 106 -0.79 4.21 -8.33
CA SER A 106 0.03 3.62 -7.27
C SER A 106 1.29 4.45 -6.98
N ARG A 107 1.84 5.18 -7.98
CA ARG A 107 2.84 6.22 -7.75
C ARG A 107 2.29 7.49 -7.08
N ARG A 108 0.98 7.76 -7.18
CA ARG A 108 0.31 8.94 -6.60
C ARG A 108 -0.28 8.70 -5.22
N VAL A 109 -0.57 7.46 -4.83
CA VAL A 109 -0.77 7.07 -3.43
C VAL A 109 0.62 6.91 -2.79
N GLN A 110 1.43 7.97 -2.82
CA GLN A 110 2.42 8.12 -1.78
C GLN A 110 1.61 8.25 -0.50
N LYS A 111 1.56 7.17 0.31
CA LYS A 111 1.29 7.35 1.73
C LYS A 111 2.13 8.55 2.18
N PRO A 112 1.55 9.57 2.84
CA PRO A 112 2.34 10.70 3.28
C PRO A 112 3.57 10.13 3.97
N SER A 113 4.76 10.60 3.57
CA SER A 113 6.01 10.18 4.24
C SER A 113 5.75 10.24 5.74
N PRO A 114 6.20 9.27 6.56
CA PRO A 114 6.01 9.30 8.01
C PRO A 114 6.41 10.66 8.61
N THR A 115 7.37 11.34 7.99
CA THR A 115 7.78 12.72 8.30
C THR A 115 6.72 13.75 7.94
N LYS A 116 6.06 13.65 6.76
CA LYS A 116 4.94 14.53 6.35
C LYS A 116 3.77 14.40 7.30
N GLU A 117 3.36 13.17 7.60
CA GLU A 117 2.25 12.90 8.52
C GLU A 117 2.53 13.47 9.92
N ARG A 118 3.74 13.25 10.44
CA ARG A 118 4.18 13.80 11.73
C ARG A 118 4.15 15.33 11.76
N ILE A 119 4.65 15.99 10.71
CA ILE A 119 4.57 17.47 10.60
C ILE A 119 3.12 17.93 10.63
N LEU A 120 2.25 17.32 9.82
CA LEU A 120 0.87 17.76 9.64
C LEU A 120 -0.03 17.48 10.85
N LEU A 121 0.15 16.34 11.51
CA LEU A 121 -0.70 15.93 12.64
C LEU A 121 -0.18 16.47 13.98
N ARG A 122 1.14 16.46 14.21
CA ARG A 122 1.72 16.74 15.53
C ARG A 122 2.25 18.16 15.67
N TYR A 123 2.86 18.71 14.61
CA TYR A 123 3.62 19.96 14.72
C TYR A 123 3.01 21.15 13.98
N PHE A 124 2.00 20.95 13.13
CA PHE A 124 1.49 22.00 12.25
C PHE A 124 1.02 23.25 13.01
N LYS A 125 0.24 23.09 14.08
CA LYS A 125 -0.23 24.22 14.92
C LYS A 125 0.93 24.96 15.59
N LEU A 126 1.89 24.21 16.14
CA LEU A 126 3.10 24.79 16.75
C LEU A 126 3.93 25.56 15.73
N ILE A 127 4.14 24.98 14.54
CA ILE A 127 4.89 25.62 13.45
C ILE A 127 4.20 26.90 12.98
N CYS A 128 2.86 26.91 12.87
CA CYS A 128 2.11 28.12 12.52
C CYS A 128 2.30 29.22 13.58
N ARG A 129 2.16 28.89 14.88
CA ARG A 129 2.42 29.82 15.98
C ARG A 129 3.84 30.40 15.90
N LEU A 130 4.85 29.55 15.83
CA LEU A 130 6.25 29.99 15.76
C LEU A 130 6.54 30.86 14.53
N ARG A 131 5.82 30.64 13.43
CA ARG A 131 6.01 31.38 12.18
C ARG A 131 5.27 32.71 12.16
N GLU A 132 4.03 32.74 12.65
CA GLU A 132 3.11 33.86 12.48
C GLU A 132 3.12 34.80 13.70
N GLU A 133 3.21 34.25 14.91
CA GLU A 133 3.22 35.00 16.16
C GLU A 133 4.66 35.35 16.54
N GLU A 134 5.54 34.35 16.63
CA GLU A 134 6.95 34.53 17.06
C GLU A 134 7.91 34.96 15.93
N LYS A 135 7.39 35.11 14.70
CA LYS A 135 8.12 35.54 13.49
C LYS A 135 9.40 34.75 13.15
N MET A 136 9.56 33.53 13.65
CA MET A 136 10.75 32.72 13.43
C MET A 136 10.90 32.29 11.96
N SER A 137 12.14 32.25 11.48
CA SER A 137 12.49 31.69 10.16
C SER A 137 12.37 30.16 10.14
N TRP A 138 12.20 29.58 8.96
CA TRP A 138 12.12 28.12 8.79
C TRP A 138 13.36 27.37 9.32
N ARG A 139 14.54 28.00 9.27
CA ARG A 139 15.78 27.43 9.82
C ARG A 139 15.77 27.43 11.36
N GLU A 140 15.19 28.45 11.96
CA GLU A 140 15.04 28.53 13.42
C GLU A 140 13.99 27.54 13.92
N ILE A 141 12.87 27.41 13.21
CA ILE A 141 11.83 26.43 13.53
C ILE A 141 12.37 24.99 13.43
N ALA A 142 13.15 24.67 12.40
CA ALA A 142 13.79 23.36 12.28
C ALA A 142 14.76 23.08 13.44
N ARG A 143 15.56 24.07 13.84
CA ARG A 143 16.44 23.96 15.02
C ARG A 143 15.66 23.79 16.31
N TYR A 144 14.56 24.53 16.48
CA TYR A 144 13.68 24.43 17.63
C TYR A 144 13.11 23.01 17.76
N ILE A 145 12.59 22.45 16.67
CA ILE A 145 12.05 21.09 16.64
C ILE A 145 13.13 20.06 16.96
N LYS A 146 14.33 20.20 16.40
CA LYS A 146 15.46 19.31 16.72
C LYS A 146 15.85 19.39 18.20
N LYS A 147 15.85 20.59 18.78
CA LYS A 147 16.26 20.82 20.18
C LYS A 147 15.22 20.37 21.20
N HIS A 148 13.94 20.67 20.98
CA HIS A 148 12.87 20.47 21.96
C HIS A 148 12.04 19.20 21.73
N HIS A 149 12.10 18.63 20.52
CA HIS A 149 11.33 17.44 20.17
C HIS A 149 12.22 16.29 19.66
N HIS A 150 13.54 16.49 19.57
CA HIS A 150 14.51 15.48 19.11
C HIS A 150 14.22 14.94 17.70
N GLU A 151 13.58 15.75 16.86
CA GLU A 151 13.22 15.37 15.49
C GLU A 151 14.08 16.12 14.47
N GLU A 152 14.73 15.37 13.60
CA GLU A 152 15.54 15.95 12.52
C GLU A 152 14.72 16.14 11.26
N ILE A 153 14.28 17.38 11.03
CA ILE A 153 13.48 17.77 9.86
C ILE A 153 14.18 18.92 9.15
N SER A 154 14.44 18.77 7.85
CA SER A 154 15.06 19.84 7.08
C SER A 154 14.11 21.03 6.94
N HIS A 155 14.64 22.25 7.09
CA HIS A 155 13.88 23.49 6.97
C HIS A 155 13.18 23.63 5.59
N VAL A 156 13.82 23.11 4.53
CA VAL A 156 13.26 23.09 3.17
C VAL A 156 12.02 22.20 3.10
N TYR A 157 12.08 21.01 3.71
CA TYR A 157 10.96 20.08 3.73
C TYR A 157 9.81 20.58 4.61
N LEU A 158 10.14 21.17 5.76
CA LEU A 158 9.17 21.76 6.69
C LEU A 158 8.39 22.91 6.03
N LYS A 159 9.09 23.84 5.37
CA LYS A 159 8.47 24.91 4.58
C LYS A 159 7.51 24.34 3.54
N LYS A 160 8.00 23.41 2.71
CA LYS A 160 7.21 22.79 1.63
C LYS A 160 5.91 22.18 2.15
N VAL A 161 5.99 21.34 3.18
CA VAL A 161 4.82 20.63 3.72
C VAL A 161 3.80 21.59 4.34
N CYS A 162 4.26 22.60 5.09
CA CYS A 162 3.38 23.58 5.71
C CYS A 162 2.71 24.50 4.69
N GLU A 163 3.43 24.98 3.67
CA GLU A 163 2.86 25.82 2.62
C GLU A 163 1.87 25.05 1.74
N GLU A 164 2.16 23.79 1.40
CA GLU A 164 1.22 22.90 0.72
C GLU A 164 -0.09 22.77 1.52
N LYS A 165 0.00 22.53 2.84
CA LYS A 165 -1.18 22.38 3.70
C LYS A 165 -1.99 23.67 3.80
N LYS A 166 -1.34 24.83 3.89
CA LYS A 166 -2.01 26.15 3.91
C LYS A 166 -2.76 26.41 2.60
N ARG A 167 -2.13 26.14 1.44
CA ARG A 167 -2.78 26.28 0.13
C ARG A 167 -4.02 25.39 -0.01
N SER A 168 -3.96 24.15 0.49
CA SER A 168 -5.13 23.26 0.51
C SER A 168 -6.26 23.72 1.43
N LEU A 169 -5.96 24.49 2.48
CA LEU A 169 -6.97 25.08 3.36
C LEU A 169 -7.59 26.35 2.76
N SER A 170 -6.82 27.14 2.00
CA SER A 170 -7.30 28.37 1.35
C SER A 170 -8.09 28.13 0.05
N GLY A 171 -7.93 26.97 -0.60
CA GLY A 171 -8.65 26.60 -1.82
C GLY A 171 -9.96 25.83 -1.60
N ALA A 172 -10.43 25.74 -0.35
CA ALA A 172 -11.68 25.06 0.03
C ALA A 172 -12.79 26.05 0.47
N GLY A 173 -12.64 27.32 0.12
CA GLY A 173 -13.62 28.39 0.33
C GLY A 173 -14.33 28.75 -0.95
#